data_AF-A0A1U7GIC2-F1
#
_entry.id   AF-A0A1U7GIC2-F1
#
_cell.length_a   1.000
_cell.length_b   1.000
_cell.length_c   1.000
_cell.angle_alpha   90.00
_cell.angle_beta   90.00
_cell.angle_gamma   90.00
#
_symmetry.space_group_name_H-M   'P 1'
#
loop_
_entity.id
_entity.type
_entity.pdbx_description
1 polymer ?
#
loop_
_entity_poly.entity_id
_entity_poly.type
_entity_poly.pdbx_seq_one_letter_code
_entity_poly.pdbx_strand_id
1 'polypeptide(L)'
;MRAGDRVEATLAAGEVRPFPLEAAPGDFVQGNLEKGRGRLALIDAAGGRERVLVEEDGRREFLFVSGDRGPYSLELRAGEAGPFVLKVERIVPLAAQVKPKEVLESPRLRRLQETLAAGGGTDEFWGEVERGRGPVIETEEVEPPLADGQALVTFVWRGARRGVRLFGAPSNDFDDLKRLGDSDVWFGSYRVPRTARVTYKYAPDVPELDASPMVRRRAILATAQRDPFNPKHLPEGEPTDKYAGESLLELPDAPPCPWLDRKDGVPTGSVERLPLASTILGNTRDVWVYRPHGYTPGADGNALLVLFDGERYMDEVPTPRILDNLIAAGAIPPTAAVLVGNPTSESRSAELPPNPKFARFLAEELTPWARERGVHAPASATVVAGASYGGLAAAYAGFAHPEIFGKVLSQSGSFWWAPGSSPAAEPDEPEWLARQVAKAPAVRVVFHFQAGTFEVGRGGSAGIRQTSQHLRDVLEAKGCIASYADFGGGHGYAYWRYTLADGLIKLLGRPVPAP
;
A
#
# COMPACT_ATOMS: atom_id res chain seq x y z
N MET A 1 41.40 -2.87 24.28
CA MET A 1 40.56 -3.20 23.14
C MET A 1 40.43 -1.98 22.27
N ARG A 2 40.85 -2.12 21.02
CA ARG A 2 40.80 -1.15 19.93
C ARG A 2 39.78 -1.62 18.89
N ALA A 3 39.48 -0.75 17.92
CA ALA A 3 38.71 -1.15 16.74
C ALA A 3 39.34 -2.36 16.05
N GLY A 4 38.54 -3.40 15.80
CA GLY A 4 38.98 -4.66 15.19
C GLY A 4 39.49 -5.72 16.16
N ASP A 5 39.71 -5.38 17.44
CA ASP A 5 40.19 -6.35 18.43
C ASP A 5 39.16 -7.45 18.67
N ARG A 6 39.64 -8.69 18.70
CA ARG A 6 38.86 -9.89 19.01
C ARG A 6 39.59 -10.71 20.05
N VAL A 7 38.95 -10.94 21.19
CA VAL A 7 39.51 -11.68 22.33
C VAL A 7 38.74 -12.98 22.50
N GLU A 8 39.47 -14.09 22.50
CA GLU A 8 38.95 -15.41 22.88
C GLU A 8 39.58 -15.84 24.19
N ALA A 9 38.77 -16.32 25.13
CA ALA A 9 39.27 -16.98 26.33
C ALA A 9 38.18 -17.86 26.96
N THR A 10 38.57 -18.65 27.96
CA THR A 10 37.67 -19.47 28.76
C THR A 10 37.56 -18.85 30.14
N LEU A 11 36.35 -18.64 30.64
CA LEU A 11 36.07 -18.12 31.98
C LEU A 11 35.38 -19.19 32.82
N ALA A 12 35.62 -19.16 34.13
CA ALA A 12 34.81 -19.90 35.09
C ALA A 12 33.45 -19.23 35.29
N ALA A 13 32.45 -19.99 35.75
CA ALA A 13 31.14 -19.45 36.07
C ALA A 13 31.25 -18.37 37.16
N GLY A 14 30.67 -17.20 36.91
CA GLY A 14 30.72 -16.04 37.81
C GLY A 14 32.02 -15.23 37.75
N GLU A 15 33.03 -15.66 36.98
CA GLU A 15 34.27 -14.92 36.79
C GLU A 15 33.99 -13.58 36.09
N VAL A 16 34.64 -12.53 36.58
CA VAL A 16 34.55 -11.17 36.05
C VAL A 16 35.89 -10.82 35.41
N ARG A 17 35.87 -10.42 34.14
CA ARG A 17 37.06 -10.05 33.41
C ARG A 17 36.92 -8.68 32.75
N PRO A 18 37.74 -7.68 33.13
CA PRO A 18 37.75 -6.38 32.49
C PRO A 18 38.64 -6.39 31.24
N PHE A 19 38.18 -5.67 30.21
CA PHE A 19 38.92 -5.39 28.98
C PHE A 19 38.99 -3.87 28.79
N PRO A 20 40.13 -3.23 29.10
CA PRO A 20 40.31 -1.80 28.90
C PRO A 20 39.98 -1.41 27.47
N LEU A 21 39.27 -0.31 27.26
CA LEU A 21 38.83 0.17 25.96
C LEU A 21 39.56 1.45 25.59
N GLU A 22 40.12 1.49 24.38
CA GLU A 22 40.75 2.69 23.83
C GLU A 22 39.72 3.49 23.02
N ALA A 23 38.91 4.27 23.73
CA ALA A 23 37.91 5.19 23.16
C ALA A 23 38.00 6.55 23.87
N ALA A 24 37.94 7.64 23.11
CA ALA A 24 37.88 9.01 23.63
C ALA A 24 36.42 9.44 23.84
N PRO A 25 36.17 10.47 24.67
CA PRO A 25 34.83 11.03 24.83
C PRO A 25 34.23 11.44 23.48
N GLY A 26 32.98 11.04 23.24
CA GLY A 26 32.26 11.25 21.99
C GLY A 26 32.46 10.15 20.93
N ASP A 27 33.38 9.20 21.12
CA ASP A 27 33.61 8.12 20.16
C ASP A 27 32.42 7.15 20.13
N PHE A 28 32.01 6.76 18.93
CA PHE A 28 31.01 5.71 18.72
C PHE A 28 31.70 4.35 18.74
N VAL A 29 31.24 3.45 19.60
CA VAL A 29 31.79 2.10 19.77
C VAL A 29 30.72 1.09 19.44
N GLN A 30 31.05 0.13 18.57
CA GLN A 30 30.23 -1.02 18.24
C GLN A 30 31.03 -2.31 18.37
N GLY A 31 30.40 -3.34 18.92
CA GLY A 31 31.00 -4.66 19.05
C GLY A 31 29.97 -5.74 19.36
N ASN A 32 30.47 -6.96 19.59
CA ASN A 32 29.62 -8.13 19.81
C ASN A 32 30.29 -9.12 20.77
N LEU A 33 29.49 -9.75 21.63
CA LEU A 33 29.84 -10.99 22.31
C LEU A 33 29.45 -12.18 21.42
N GLU A 34 30.32 -12.53 20.47
CA GLU A 34 30.04 -13.58 19.46
C GLU A 34 29.77 -14.95 20.10
N LYS A 35 30.45 -15.25 21.22
CA LYS A 35 30.35 -16.53 21.94
C LYS A 35 30.43 -16.32 23.45
N GLY A 36 29.82 -17.23 24.20
CA GLY A 36 29.77 -17.22 25.67
C GLY A 36 28.42 -16.71 26.18
N ARG A 37 28.07 -17.11 27.40
CA ARG A 37 26.86 -16.66 28.11
C ARG A 37 27.29 -15.84 29.32
N GLY A 38 26.74 -14.64 29.46
CA GLY A 38 27.13 -13.73 30.52
C GLY A 38 26.69 -12.30 30.27
N ARG A 39 27.09 -11.41 31.16
CA ARG A 39 26.73 -10.00 31.14
C ARG A 39 27.93 -9.14 30.80
N LEU A 40 27.79 -8.26 29.83
CA LEU A 40 28.81 -7.28 29.47
C LEU A 40 28.39 -5.89 29.97
N ALA A 41 29.25 -5.23 30.74
CA ALA A 41 29.01 -3.90 31.26
C ALA A 41 30.11 -2.93 30.82
N LEU A 42 29.74 -1.66 30.65
CA LEU A 42 30.67 -0.55 30.49
C LEU A 42 30.98 0.03 31.86
N ILE A 43 32.24 -0.06 32.27
CA ILE A 43 32.74 0.40 33.57
C ILE A 43 33.64 1.62 33.36
N ASP A 44 33.37 2.69 34.10
CA ASP A 44 34.14 3.94 34.08
C ASP A 44 35.46 3.84 34.87
N ALA A 45 36.27 4.90 34.82
CA ALA A 45 37.58 4.92 35.50
C ALA A 45 37.51 4.81 37.03
N ALA A 46 36.36 5.14 37.63
CA ALA A 46 36.12 5.03 39.07
C ALA A 46 35.53 3.66 39.47
N GLY A 47 35.39 2.72 38.53
CA GLY A 47 34.74 1.43 38.75
C GLY A 47 33.21 1.52 38.75
N GLY A 48 32.64 2.65 38.37
CA GLY A 48 31.21 2.87 38.24
C GLY A 48 30.65 2.18 37.00
N ARG A 49 29.57 1.42 37.17
CA ARG A 49 28.84 0.84 36.04
C ARG A 49 28.03 1.91 35.34
N GLU A 50 28.47 2.31 34.16
CA GLU A 50 27.77 3.31 33.34
C GLU A 50 26.57 2.70 32.62
N ARG A 51 26.77 1.51 32.04
CA ARG A 51 25.74 0.87 31.23
C ARG A 51 25.92 -0.64 31.20
N VAL A 52 24.81 -1.35 31.03
CA VAL A 52 24.83 -2.77 30.65
C VAL A 52 24.66 -2.86 29.15
N LEU A 53 25.59 -3.52 28.50
CA LEU A 53 25.70 -3.61 27.05
C LEU A 53 25.08 -4.90 26.52
N VAL A 54 25.28 -6.02 27.24
CA VAL A 54 24.71 -7.33 26.93
C VAL A 54 24.20 -7.94 28.24
N GLU A 55 22.95 -8.40 28.24
CA GLU A 55 22.39 -9.23 29.32
C GLU A 55 22.48 -10.71 28.91
N GLU A 56 22.39 -11.62 29.89
CA GLU A 56 22.70 -13.04 29.72
C GLU A 56 21.88 -13.77 28.63
N ASP A 57 20.61 -13.39 28.48
CA ASP A 57 19.69 -13.88 27.43
C ASP A 57 19.28 -12.75 26.46
N GLY A 58 20.09 -11.68 26.40
CA GLY A 58 19.81 -10.48 25.62
C GLY A 58 20.45 -10.46 24.24
N ARG A 59 20.35 -9.30 23.58
CA ARG A 59 21.07 -9.02 22.33
C ARG A 59 22.58 -9.05 22.60
N ARG A 60 23.33 -9.73 21.72
CA ARG A 60 24.79 -9.91 21.84
C ARG A 60 25.61 -8.78 21.23
N GLU A 61 25.01 -8.02 20.32
CA GLU A 61 25.57 -6.79 19.79
C GLU A 61 25.44 -5.66 20.81
N PHE A 62 26.49 -4.84 20.94
CA PHE A 62 26.49 -3.65 21.75
C PHE A 62 26.94 -2.42 20.95
N LEU A 63 26.34 -1.27 21.31
CA LEU A 63 26.62 0.03 20.74
C LEU A 63 26.46 1.14 21.78
N PHE A 64 27.41 2.06 21.83
CA PHE A 64 27.37 3.22 22.71
C PHE A 64 28.26 4.36 22.22
N VAL A 65 28.05 5.55 22.77
CA VAL A 65 28.94 6.69 22.65
C VAL A 65 29.71 6.80 23.96
N SER A 66 31.04 6.88 23.91
CA SER A 66 31.87 7.01 25.10
C SER A 66 31.66 8.38 25.75
N GLY A 67 31.42 8.42 27.06
CA GLY A 67 31.23 9.67 27.80
C GLY A 67 32.54 10.27 28.33
N ASP A 68 32.42 11.34 29.12
CA ASP A 68 33.58 12.05 29.69
C ASP A 68 34.22 11.35 30.91
N ARG A 69 33.62 10.25 31.40
CA ARG A 69 34.09 9.52 32.60
C ARG A 69 35.09 8.40 32.30
N GLY A 70 35.62 8.37 31.08
CA GLY A 70 36.67 7.43 30.69
C GLY A 70 37.98 7.64 31.46
N PRO A 71 38.99 6.76 31.26
CA PRO A 71 38.97 5.61 30.35
C PRO A 71 38.00 4.52 30.80
N TYR A 72 37.37 3.84 29.84
CA TYR A 72 36.40 2.80 30.10
C TYR A 72 36.99 1.40 29.99
N SER A 73 36.36 0.42 30.64
CA SER A 73 36.59 -1.00 30.41
C SER A 73 35.27 -1.71 30.08
N LEU A 74 35.34 -2.68 29.17
CA LEU A 74 34.27 -3.65 28.96
C LEU A 74 34.46 -4.76 29.98
N GLU A 75 33.54 -4.91 30.93
CA GLU A 75 33.60 -5.94 31.95
C GLU A 75 32.64 -7.07 31.61
N LEU A 76 33.18 -8.26 31.34
CA LEU A 76 32.40 -9.46 31.09
C LEU A 76 32.31 -10.27 32.38
N ARG A 77 31.09 -10.54 32.83
CA ARG A 77 30.80 -11.51 33.88
C ARG A 77 30.21 -12.77 33.26
N ALA A 78 30.93 -13.89 33.36
CA ALA A 78 30.46 -15.18 32.83
C ALA A 78 29.27 -15.70 33.63
N GLY A 79 28.18 -16.09 32.95
CA GLY A 79 27.04 -16.76 33.57
C GLY A 79 27.31 -18.25 33.82
N GLU A 80 28.09 -18.86 32.92
CA GLU A 80 28.51 -20.26 32.98
C GLU A 80 30.00 -20.41 32.65
N ALA A 81 30.58 -21.55 33.02
CA ALA A 81 31.96 -21.85 32.68
C ALA A 81 32.06 -22.26 31.20
N GLY A 82 32.93 -21.60 30.44
CA GLY A 82 33.07 -21.91 29.02
C GLY A 82 33.83 -20.87 28.21
N PRO A 83 34.05 -21.15 26.92
CA PRO A 83 34.72 -20.21 26.01
C PRO A 83 33.82 -19.03 25.66
N PHE A 84 34.38 -17.83 25.69
CA PHE A 84 33.77 -16.61 25.17
C PHE A 84 34.61 -16.00 24.05
N VAL A 85 33.93 -15.19 23.23
CA VAL A 85 34.56 -14.39 22.19
C VAL A 85 33.96 -13.00 22.24
N LEU A 86 34.77 -12.01 22.63
CA LEU A 86 34.40 -10.59 22.65
C LEU A 86 35.12 -9.86 21.52
N LYS A 87 34.37 -9.12 20.71
CA LYS A 87 34.91 -8.35 19.59
C LYS A 87 34.47 -6.90 19.68
N VAL A 88 35.42 -5.98 19.49
CA VAL A 88 35.12 -4.58 19.21
C VAL A 88 35.24 -4.41 17.70
N GLU A 89 34.13 -4.25 17.01
CA GLU A 89 34.10 -4.20 15.54
C GLU A 89 34.63 -2.88 15.02
N ARG A 90 34.21 -1.77 15.62
CA ARG A 90 34.67 -0.42 15.25
C ARG A 90 34.61 0.54 16.43
N ILE A 91 35.53 1.50 16.40
CA ILE A 91 35.50 2.71 17.20
C ILE A 91 35.65 3.85 16.19
N VAL A 92 34.65 4.74 16.11
CA VAL A 92 34.63 5.86 15.17
C VAL A 92 34.85 7.15 15.98
N PRO A 93 36.02 7.79 15.84
CA PRO A 93 36.32 9.02 16.55
C PRO A 93 35.27 10.09 16.30
N LEU A 94 34.94 10.91 17.31
CA LEU A 94 33.93 11.98 17.14
C LEU A 94 34.20 12.86 15.91
N ALA A 95 35.46 13.22 15.66
CA ALA A 95 35.86 14.02 14.51
C ALA A 95 35.68 13.31 13.14
N ALA A 96 35.59 11.97 13.14
CA ALA A 96 35.36 11.15 11.95
C ALA A 96 33.87 10.77 11.78
N GLN A 97 33.02 11.07 12.76
CA GLN A 97 31.58 10.84 12.67
C GLN A 97 30.95 11.91 11.78
N VAL A 98 30.95 11.64 10.47
CA VAL A 98 30.29 12.47 9.48
C VAL A 98 28.97 11.84 9.07
N LYS A 99 27.89 12.64 9.06
CA LYS A 99 26.65 12.23 8.41
C LYS A 99 26.97 11.99 6.93
N PRO A 100 26.65 10.83 6.34
CA PRO A 100 26.83 10.61 4.91
C PRO A 100 26.17 11.75 4.12
N LYS A 101 26.87 12.29 3.13
CA LYS A 101 26.28 13.30 2.24
C LYS A 101 25.09 12.64 1.55
N GLU A 102 23.92 13.24 1.71
CA GLU A 102 22.73 12.76 1.01
C GLU A 102 22.93 13.01 -0.48
N VAL A 103 23.06 11.93 -1.26
CA VAL A 103 23.17 12.01 -2.70
C VAL A 103 21.78 12.22 -3.26
N LEU A 104 21.55 13.35 -3.91
CA LEU A 104 20.31 13.62 -4.61
C LEU A 104 20.25 12.72 -5.83
N GLU A 105 19.25 11.84 -5.89
CA GLU A 105 19.12 10.89 -7.00
C GLU A 105 18.75 11.58 -8.33
N SER A 106 18.01 12.68 -8.24
CA SER A 106 17.55 13.49 -9.37
C SER A 106 18.70 14.32 -9.96
N PRO A 107 19.06 14.14 -11.25
CA PRO A 107 20.04 14.98 -11.91
C PRO A 107 19.64 16.46 -11.94
N ARG A 108 18.34 16.78 -12.07
CA ARG A 108 17.88 18.19 -12.00
C ARG A 108 18.06 18.80 -10.62
N LEU A 109 17.77 18.05 -9.55
CA LEU A 109 18.02 18.55 -8.19
C LEU A 109 19.53 18.69 -7.90
N ARG A 110 20.39 17.83 -8.46
CA ARG A 110 21.85 18.00 -8.36
C ARG A 110 22.31 19.29 -9.05
N ARG A 111 21.87 19.54 -10.29
CA ARG A 111 22.16 20.80 -11.00
C ARG A 111 21.66 22.03 -10.25
N LEU A 112 20.46 21.94 -9.67
CA LEU A 112 19.94 23.02 -8.84
C LEU A 112 20.77 23.24 -7.59
N GLN A 113 21.21 22.17 -6.91
CA GLN A 113 22.08 22.27 -5.75
C GLN A 113 23.40 22.99 -6.09
N GLU A 114 24.00 22.70 -7.25
CA GLU A 114 25.20 23.39 -7.75
C GLU A 114 24.93 24.86 -8.04
N THR A 115 23.80 25.16 -8.69
CA THR A 115 23.36 26.53 -8.99
C THR A 115 23.20 27.35 -7.72
N LEU A 116 22.55 26.79 -6.69
CA LEU A 116 22.39 27.43 -5.38
C LEU A 116 23.73 27.63 -4.68
N ALA A 117 24.64 26.65 -4.74
CA ALA A 117 25.97 26.76 -4.17
C ALA A 117 26.83 27.85 -4.85
N ALA A 118 26.57 28.13 -6.12
CA ALA A 118 27.18 29.23 -6.88
C ALA A 118 26.49 30.60 -6.68
N GLY A 119 25.47 30.69 -5.82
CA GLY A 119 24.72 31.93 -5.56
C GLY A 119 23.60 32.23 -6.56
N GLY A 120 23.23 31.28 -7.41
CA GLY A 120 22.07 31.37 -8.31
C GLY A 120 20.72 31.18 -7.60
N GLY A 121 19.63 31.39 -8.35
CA GLY A 121 18.25 31.26 -7.86
C GLY A 121 17.55 29.96 -8.28
N THR A 122 16.25 29.85 -7.98
CA THR A 122 15.42 28.66 -8.28
C THR A 122 14.46 28.84 -9.47
N ASP A 123 14.43 30.01 -10.10
CA ASP A 123 13.41 30.34 -11.10
C ASP A 123 13.48 29.48 -12.37
N GLU A 124 14.68 29.12 -12.84
CA GLU A 124 14.85 28.23 -14.00
C GLU A 124 14.27 26.85 -13.71
N PHE A 125 14.55 26.30 -12.52
CA PHE A 125 14.01 25.03 -12.07
C PHE A 125 12.47 25.06 -12.00
N TRP A 126 11.89 26.11 -11.42
CA TRP A 126 10.43 26.24 -11.37
C TRP A 126 9.81 26.42 -12.76
N GLY A 127 10.48 27.11 -13.67
CA GLY A 127 10.08 27.18 -15.08
C GLY A 127 10.10 25.81 -15.78
N GLU A 128 11.02 24.92 -15.40
CA GLU A 128 11.01 23.52 -15.87
C GLU A 128 9.84 22.71 -15.31
N VAL A 129 9.56 22.85 -14.01
CA VAL A 129 8.44 22.16 -13.35
C VAL A 129 7.10 22.60 -13.96
N GLU A 130 6.90 23.90 -14.16
CA GLU A 130 5.70 24.45 -14.79
C GLU A 130 5.49 23.94 -16.21
N ARG A 131 6.56 23.89 -17.03
CA ARG A 131 6.51 23.31 -18.38
C ARG A 131 6.28 21.80 -18.37
N GLY A 132 6.81 21.11 -17.36
CA GLY A 132 6.58 19.68 -17.12
C GLY A 132 5.16 19.36 -16.66
N ARG A 133 4.43 20.37 -16.15
CA ARG A 133 3.03 20.28 -15.70
C ARG A 133 2.82 19.22 -14.61
N GLY A 134 3.69 19.20 -13.61
CA GLY A 134 3.60 18.31 -12.45
C GLY A 134 4.95 17.87 -11.89
N PRO A 135 5.02 16.70 -11.22
CA PRO A 135 6.24 16.15 -10.68
C PRO A 135 7.31 15.95 -11.75
N VAL A 136 8.58 16.08 -11.37
CA VAL A 136 9.71 15.86 -12.27
C VAL A 136 9.87 14.36 -12.50
N ILE A 137 9.92 13.96 -13.78
CA ILE A 137 10.08 12.56 -14.20
C ILE A 137 11.43 12.42 -14.89
N GLU A 138 12.28 11.53 -14.39
CA GLU A 138 13.64 11.32 -14.88
C GLU A 138 13.88 9.82 -15.12
N THR A 139 14.37 9.47 -16.31
CA THR A 139 14.67 8.08 -16.72
C THR A 139 16.15 7.85 -17.01
N GLU A 140 16.94 8.91 -17.04
CA GLU A 140 18.37 8.92 -17.40
C GLU A 140 19.14 9.72 -16.35
N GLU A 141 20.44 9.46 -16.23
CA GLU A 141 21.35 10.18 -15.31
C GLU A 141 20.92 10.16 -13.83
N VAL A 142 20.02 9.25 -13.44
CA VAL A 142 19.65 9.03 -12.04
C VAL A 142 20.76 8.28 -11.32
N GLU A 143 21.07 8.69 -10.07
CA GLU A 143 22.15 8.10 -9.27
C GLU A 143 21.63 7.53 -7.95
N PRO A 144 21.80 6.22 -7.68
CA PRO A 144 22.35 5.19 -8.57
C PRO A 144 21.45 4.93 -9.81
N PRO A 145 21.95 4.25 -10.88
CA PRO A 145 21.15 3.96 -12.06
C PRO A 145 19.81 3.29 -11.74
N LEU A 146 18.77 3.63 -12.52
CA LEU A 146 17.46 2.99 -12.42
C LEU A 146 17.52 1.54 -12.93
N ALA A 147 16.69 0.67 -12.37
CA ALA A 147 16.47 -0.64 -12.96
C ALA A 147 15.62 -0.51 -14.24
N ASP A 148 15.67 -1.51 -15.10
CA ASP A 148 14.90 -1.55 -16.34
C ASP A 148 13.39 -1.33 -16.07
N GLY A 149 12.77 -0.48 -16.88
CA GLY A 149 11.35 -0.16 -16.76
C GLY A 149 11.00 0.75 -15.56
N GLN A 150 11.97 1.32 -14.85
CA GLN A 150 11.73 2.31 -13.80
C GLN A 150 11.91 3.77 -14.27
N ALA A 151 11.29 4.68 -13.53
CA ALA A 151 11.54 6.11 -13.57
C ALA A 151 11.75 6.62 -12.14
N LEU A 152 12.53 7.69 -12.00
CA LEU A 152 12.55 8.50 -10.79
C LEU A 152 11.46 9.56 -10.94
N VAL A 153 10.55 9.61 -9.97
CA VAL A 153 9.53 10.65 -9.86
C VAL A 153 9.85 11.50 -8.64
N THR A 154 10.12 12.78 -8.87
CA THR A 154 10.41 13.76 -7.84
C THR A 154 9.25 14.72 -7.69
N PHE A 155 8.52 14.56 -6.60
CA PHE A 155 7.46 15.46 -6.17
C PHE A 155 8.09 16.72 -5.59
N VAL A 156 7.55 17.89 -5.96
CA VAL A 156 8.13 19.18 -5.61
C VAL A 156 7.06 20.16 -5.15
N TRP A 157 7.39 20.99 -4.16
CA TRP A 157 6.54 22.06 -3.68
C TRP A 157 7.32 23.37 -3.52
N ARG A 158 6.74 24.48 -4.02
CA ARG A 158 7.32 25.82 -3.94
C ARG A 158 6.81 26.56 -2.72
N GLY A 159 7.71 26.90 -1.80
CA GLY A 159 7.43 27.81 -0.70
C GLY A 159 6.47 27.24 0.36
N ALA A 160 7.05 26.64 1.40
CA ALA A 160 6.39 26.34 2.68
C ALA A 160 7.31 26.79 3.83
N ARG A 161 6.73 27.19 4.97
CA ARG A 161 7.48 27.77 6.09
C ARG A 161 8.09 26.72 7.02
N ARG A 162 7.35 25.67 7.31
CA ARG A 162 7.71 24.61 8.28
C ARG A 162 8.00 23.28 7.60
N GLY A 163 7.21 22.92 6.60
CA GLY A 163 7.37 21.65 5.90
C GLY A 163 6.24 21.35 4.94
N VAL A 164 6.39 20.27 4.19
CA VAL A 164 5.37 19.78 3.25
C VAL A 164 5.26 18.28 3.42
N ARG A 165 4.02 17.78 3.51
CA ARG A 165 3.75 16.34 3.46
C ARG A 165 3.16 15.95 2.12
N LEU A 166 3.63 14.85 1.54
CA LEU A 166 3.02 14.18 0.41
C LEU A 166 2.03 13.14 0.94
N PHE A 167 0.81 13.17 0.43
CA PHE A 167 -0.27 12.24 0.76
C PHE A 167 -0.63 11.44 -0.50
N GLY A 168 -0.66 10.11 -0.41
CA GLY A 168 -1.00 9.23 -1.53
C GLY A 168 0.20 8.44 -2.04
N ALA A 169 0.00 7.74 -3.16
CA ALA A 169 1.07 6.96 -3.80
C ALA A 169 2.23 7.88 -4.25
N PRO A 170 3.46 7.36 -4.44
CA PRO A 170 3.87 5.95 -4.34
C PRO A 170 4.17 5.47 -2.91
N SER A 171 4.12 6.36 -1.92
CA SER A 171 4.12 5.96 -0.52
C SER A 171 2.79 5.34 -0.14
N ASN A 172 2.79 4.45 0.85
CA ASN A 172 1.57 4.01 1.47
C ASN A 172 1.18 4.89 2.68
N ASP A 173 1.99 5.91 3.08
CA ASP A 173 1.76 6.86 4.19
C ASP A 173 1.84 8.36 3.79
N PHE A 174 1.96 9.22 4.80
CA PHE A 174 2.33 10.63 4.64
C PHE A 174 3.83 10.78 4.74
N ASP A 175 4.45 11.22 3.66
CA ASP A 175 5.90 11.40 3.62
C ASP A 175 6.24 12.88 3.79
N ASP A 176 7.16 13.19 4.71
CA ASP A 176 7.70 14.54 4.85
C ASP A 176 8.68 14.81 3.70
N LEU A 177 8.43 15.88 2.93
CA LEU A 177 9.35 16.35 1.91
C LEU A 177 10.56 17.04 2.55
N LYS A 178 11.70 16.95 1.89
CA LYS A 178 12.96 17.57 2.31
C LYS A 178 13.13 18.92 1.65
N ARG A 179 13.67 19.90 2.38
CA ARG A 179 14.04 21.20 1.82
C ARG A 179 15.42 21.10 1.16
N LEU A 180 15.56 21.62 -0.07
CA LEU A 180 16.84 21.68 -0.76
C LEU A 180 17.65 22.89 -0.26
N GLY A 181 18.55 22.65 0.70
CA GLY A 181 19.31 23.73 1.35
C GLY A 181 18.38 24.78 1.97
N ASP A 182 18.72 26.05 1.78
CA ASP A 182 17.89 27.18 2.24
C ASP A 182 16.98 27.75 1.14
N SER A 183 16.71 27.00 0.08
CA SER A 183 15.87 27.43 -1.04
C SER A 183 14.37 27.34 -0.78
N ASP A 184 13.54 27.72 -1.77
CA ASP A 184 12.08 27.55 -1.72
C ASP A 184 11.60 26.17 -2.20
N VAL A 185 12.52 25.24 -2.49
CA VAL A 185 12.23 23.90 -3.02
C VAL A 185 12.13 22.86 -1.92
N TRP A 186 10.94 22.28 -1.79
CA TRP A 186 10.69 21.06 -1.02
C TRP A 186 10.52 19.89 -1.98
N PHE A 187 11.12 18.73 -1.70
CA PHE A 187 11.10 17.59 -2.61
C PHE A 187 11.07 16.21 -1.93
N GLY A 188 10.59 15.21 -2.66
CA GLY A 188 10.68 13.80 -2.33
C GLY A 188 10.78 12.98 -3.62
N SER A 189 11.77 12.09 -3.70
CA SER A 189 12.05 11.32 -4.92
C SER A 189 11.78 9.84 -4.71
N TYR A 190 11.13 9.21 -5.69
CA TYR A 190 10.69 7.83 -5.61
C TYR A 190 10.97 7.09 -6.91
N ARG A 191 11.56 5.90 -6.79
CA ARG A 191 11.73 4.98 -7.92
C ARG A 191 10.45 4.18 -8.11
N VAL A 192 9.83 4.33 -9.27
CA VAL A 192 8.53 3.70 -9.58
C VAL A 192 8.56 3.03 -10.95
N PRO A 193 7.73 2.01 -11.21
CA PRO A 193 7.57 1.46 -12.56
C PRO A 193 7.08 2.54 -13.54
N ARG A 194 7.61 2.58 -14.77
CA ARG A 194 7.16 3.50 -15.83
C ARG A 194 5.71 3.29 -16.26
N THR A 195 5.11 2.17 -15.85
CA THR A 195 3.71 1.83 -16.04
C THR A 195 2.79 2.40 -14.96
N ALA A 196 3.34 3.10 -13.96
CA ALA A 196 2.58 3.52 -12.80
C ALA A 196 1.61 4.68 -13.08
N ARG A 197 0.48 4.62 -12.38
CA ARG A 197 -0.42 5.74 -12.12
C ARG A 197 -0.38 6.04 -10.63
N VAL A 198 -0.41 7.32 -10.29
CA VAL A 198 -0.28 7.80 -8.91
C VAL A 198 -1.27 8.93 -8.67
N THR A 199 -2.13 8.78 -7.67
CA THR A 199 -2.88 9.90 -7.10
C THR A 199 -2.19 10.43 -5.86
N TYR A 200 -2.16 11.75 -5.73
CA TYR A 200 -1.48 12.43 -4.63
C TYR A 200 -2.04 13.81 -4.31
N LYS A 201 -1.72 14.30 -3.10
CA LYS A 201 -1.89 15.69 -2.66
C LYS A 201 -0.65 16.17 -1.91
N TYR A 202 -0.45 17.48 -1.86
CA TYR A 202 0.49 18.11 -0.95
C TYR A 202 -0.23 18.74 0.23
N ALA A 203 0.35 18.67 1.42
CA ALA A 203 -0.10 19.36 2.60
C ALA A 203 1.04 20.23 3.15
N PRO A 204 1.19 21.48 2.70
CA PRO A 204 2.17 22.40 3.25
C PRO A 204 1.74 22.87 4.64
N ASP A 205 2.72 23.11 5.51
CA ASP A 205 2.55 23.75 6.81
C ASP A 205 1.42 23.14 7.65
N VAL A 206 1.39 21.80 7.73
CA VAL A 206 0.43 21.04 8.55
C VAL A 206 0.44 21.57 9.99
N PRO A 207 -0.74 21.81 10.61
CA PRO A 207 -0.81 22.28 11.99
C PRO A 207 -0.27 21.23 12.98
N GLU A 208 0.54 21.70 13.93
CA GLU A 208 0.93 20.92 15.10
C GLU A 208 -0.05 21.22 16.23
N LEU A 209 -0.67 20.19 16.80
CA LEU A 209 -1.74 20.32 17.78
C LEU A 209 -1.37 19.53 19.04
N ASP A 210 -1.65 20.10 20.21
CA ASP A 210 -1.70 19.34 21.47
C ASP A 210 -3.04 18.59 21.53
N ALA A 211 -3.10 17.44 20.86
CA ALA A 211 -4.32 16.65 20.69
C ALA A 211 -3.99 15.15 20.55
N SER A 212 -5.04 14.33 20.57
CA SER A 212 -4.89 12.87 20.40
C SER A 212 -4.18 12.52 19.07
N PRO A 213 -3.48 11.38 18.99
CA PRO A 213 -2.79 10.95 17.77
C PRO A 213 -3.70 10.94 16.53
N MET A 214 -4.96 10.55 16.68
CA MET A 214 -5.96 10.55 15.60
C MET A 214 -6.26 11.97 15.09
N VAL A 215 -6.46 12.92 15.99
CA VAL A 215 -6.71 14.33 15.62
C VAL A 215 -5.48 14.92 14.92
N ARG A 216 -4.28 14.67 15.45
CA ARG A 216 -3.02 15.11 14.82
C ARG A 216 -2.82 14.50 13.43
N ARG A 217 -3.15 13.22 13.25
CA ARG A 217 -3.09 12.54 11.94
C ARG A 217 -4.07 13.15 10.95
N ARG A 218 -5.28 13.53 11.39
CA ARG A 218 -6.31 14.16 10.54
C ARG A 218 -6.03 15.63 10.22
N ALA A 219 -5.22 16.33 11.02
CA ALA A 219 -4.88 17.74 10.81
C ALA A 219 -4.23 18.01 9.44
N ILE A 220 -3.60 17.01 8.82
CA ILE A 220 -3.06 17.10 7.46
C ILE A 220 -4.11 17.54 6.44
N LEU A 221 -5.38 17.16 6.64
CA LEU A 221 -6.48 17.47 5.73
C LEU A 221 -6.81 18.98 5.71
N ALA A 222 -6.38 19.75 6.71
CA ALA A 222 -6.61 21.19 6.76
C ALA A 222 -5.82 21.96 5.68
N THR A 223 -4.71 21.39 5.20
CA THR A 223 -3.84 22.00 4.20
C THR A 223 -3.62 21.14 2.96
N ALA A 224 -4.11 19.89 2.97
CA ALA A 224 -4.04 18.97 1.83
C ALA A 224 -4.75 19.53 0.59
N GLN A 225 -3.99 19.74 -0.47
CA GLN A 225 -4.45 20.34 -1.72
C GLN A 225 -3.76 19.68 -2.92
N ARG A 226 -4.35 19.88 -4.10
CA ARG A 226 -3.76 19.43 -5.35
C ARG A 226 -2.44 20.11 -5.64
N ASP A 227 -1.64 19.46 -6.48
CA ASP A 227 -0.45 20.04 -7.08
C ASP A 227 -0.85 21.22 -7.98
N PRO A 228 -0.37 22.45 -7.71
CA PRO A 228 -0.71 23.63 -8.50
C PRO A 228 -0.15 23.58 -9.93
N PHE A 229 0.87 22.76 -10.19
CA PHE A 229 1.48 22.60 -11.50
C PHE A 229 0.85 21.45 -12.31
N ASN A 230 0.19 20.50 -11.63
CA ASN A 230 -0.44 19.37 -12.29
C ASN A 230 -1.92 19.64 -12.64
N PRO A 231 -2.26 19.77 -13.93
CA PRO A 231 -3.64 19.96 -14.40
C PRO A 231 -4.49 18.69 -14.29
N LYS A 232 -3.88 17.51 -14.23
CA LYS A 232 -4.59 16.24 -14.23
C LYS A 232 -5.00 15.95 -12.80
N HIS A 233 -6.27 15.68 -12.60
CA HIS A 233 -6.82 15.40 -11.28
C HIS A 233 -8.04 14.49 -11.36
N LEU A 234 -8.40 13.93 -10.21
CA LEU A 234 -9.59 13.13 -10.01
C LEU A 234 -10.45 13.70 -8.87
N PRO A 235 -11.78 13.70 -9.00
CA PRO A 235 -12.53 13.35 -10.21
C PRO A 235 -12.24 14.32 -11.38
N GLU A 236 -12.52 13.88 -12.60
CA GLU A 236 -12.42 14.69 -13.81
C GLU A 236 -13.52 15.77 -13.82
N GLY A 237 -13.22 16.93 -14.42
CA GLY A 237 -14.12 18.09 -14.48
C GLY A 237 -13.47 19.36 -13.95
N GLU A 238 -14.24 20.42 -13.73
CA GLU A 238 -13.73 21.63 -13.08
C GLU A 238 -13.81 21.45 -11.55
N PRO A 239 -12.67 21.52 -10.83
CA PRO A 239 -12.67 21.35 -9.39
C PRO A 239 -13.19 22.61 -8.70
N THR A 240 -14.02 22.43 -7.67
CA THR A 240 -14.63 23.55 -6.92
C THR A 240 -13.60 24.55 -6.36
N ASP A 241 -12.49 24.03 -5.86
CA ASP A 241 -11.36 24.81 -5.36
C ASP A 241 -10.07 23.99 -5.48
N LYS A 242 -8.95 24.44 -4.90
CA LYS A 242 -7.67 23.72 -4.91
C LYS A 242 -7.59 22.53 -3.95
N TYR A 243 -8.50 22.42 -2.98
CA TYR A 243 -8.53 21.36 -1.96
C TYR A 243 -9.35 20.14 -2.40
N ALA A 244 -10.33 20.35 -3.28
CA ALA A 244 -11.19 19.30 -3.82
C ALA A 244 -10.42 18.25 -4.65
N GLY A 245 -10.74 16.96 -4.56
CA GLY A 245 -10.10 15.93 -5.40
C GLY A 245 -8.57 15.80 -5.22
N GLU A 246 -7.93 14.97 -6.04
CA GLU A 246 -6.50 14.62 -5.96
C GLU A 246 -5.80 14.85 -7.30
N SER A 247 -4.51 15.19 -7.30
CA SER A 247 -3.73 15.23 -8.54
C SER A 247 -3.45 13.82 -9.04
N LEU A 248 -3.45 13.64 -10.37
CA LEU A 248 -3.19 12.37 -11.03
C LEU A 248 -1.91 12.49 -11.85
N LEU A 249 -0.94 11.64 -11.57
CA LEU A 249 0.24 11.42 -12.39
C LEU A 249 0.09 10.09 -13.13
N GLU A 250 0.27 10.13 -14.45
CA GLU A 250 0.36 8.93 -15.29
C GLU A 250 1.71 8.96 -15.98
N LEU A 251 2.50 7.91 -15.76
CA LEU A 251 3.82 7.79 -16.38
C LEU A 251 3.70 7.35 -17.85
N PRO A 252 4.75 7.58 -18.67
CA PRO A 252 4.67 7.43 -20.13
C PRO A 252 4.23 6.04 -20.61
N ASP A 253 4.52 4.98 -19.86
CA ASP A 253 4.19 3.60 -20.24
C ASP A 253 2.95 3.08 -19.48
N ALA A 254 2.19 3.95 -18.82
CA ALA A 254 0.98 3.55 -18.12
C ALA A 254 -0.01 2.88 -19.09
N PRO A 255 -0.47 1.63 -18.84
CA PRO A 255 -1.27 0.88 -19.81
C PRO A 255 -2.54 1.64 -20.22
N PRO A 256 -2.89 1.75 -21.50
CA PRO A 256 -4.10 2.43 -21.93
C PRO A 256 -5.34 1.73 -21.36
N CYS A 257 -6.36 2.50 -20.98
CA CYS A 257 -7.64 1.95 -20.53
C CYS A 257 -8.78 2.50 -21.39
N PRO A 258 -9.01 1.92 -22.58
CA PRO A 258 -9.98 2.45 -23.55
C PRO A 258 -11.43 2.21 -23.11
N TRP A 259 -11.67 1.78 -21.88
CA TRP A 259 -12.99 1.43 -21.36
C TRP A 259 -13.62 2.55 -20.53
N LEU A 260 -12.83 3.55 -20.12
CA LEU A 260 -13.28 4.66 -19.27
C LEU A 260 -13.96 5.78 -20.06
N ASP A 261 -13.52 6.02 -21.28
CA ASP A 261 -14.02 7.11 -22.10
C ASP A 261 -15.34 6.74 -22.78
N ARG A 262 -16.20 7.73 -22.96
CA ARG A 262 -17.40 7.56 -23.79
C ARG A 262 -16.95 7.41 -25.24
N LYS A 263 -17.43 6.37 -25.92
CA LYS A 263 -17.16 6.13 -27.34
C LYS A 263 -18.38 6.48 -28.18
N ASP A 264 -18.15 7.17 -29.29
CA ASP A 264 -19.20 7.44 -30.27
C ASP A 264 -19.72 6.14 -30.88
N GLY A 265 -21.03 6.05 -31.03
CA GLY A 265 -21.70 4.87 -31.62
C GLY A 265 -21.80 3.65 -30.70
N VAL A 266 -21.23 3.66 -29.48
CA VAL A 266 -21.45 2.59 -28.50
C VAL A 266 -22.85 2.74 -27.88
N PRO A 267 -23.74 1.74 -28.03
CA PRO A 267 -25.07 1.78 -27.41
C PRO A 267 -24.96 1.77 -25.88
N THR A 268 -25.78 2.59 -25.22
CA THR A 268 -25.79 2.68 -23.75
C THR A 268 -26.84 1.76 -23.14
N GLY A 269 -26.47 1.06 -22.07
CA GLY A 269 -27.42 0.34 -21.23
C GLY A 269 -28.30 1.27 -20.39
N SER A 270 -29.24 0.66 -19.66
CA SER A 270 -30.12 1.35 -18.70
C SER A 270 -29.68 1.05 -17.27
N VAL A 271 -29.72 2.06 -16.39
CA VAL A 271 -29.50 1.90 -14.95
C VAL A 271 -30.74 2.32 -14.19
N GLU A 272 -31.16 1.48 -13.25
CA GLU A 272 -32.28 1.74 -12.34
C GLU A 272 -31.79 1.66 -10.89
N ARG A 273 -32.01 2.70 -10.09
CA ARG A 273 -31.67 2.71 -8.66
C ARG A 273 -32.91 2.35 -7.84
N LEU A 274 -32.80 1.31 -7.02
CA LEU A 274 -33.90 0.76 -6.25
C LEU A 274 -33.50 0.52 -4.79
N PRO A 275 -34.38 0.81 -3.82
CA PRO A 275 -34.16 0.40 -2.44
C PRO A 275 -34.39 -1.11 -2.28
N LEU A 276 -33.55 -1.76 -1.48
CA LEU A 276 -33.72 -3.14 -1.03
C LEU A 276 -33.66 -3.18 0.50
N ALA A 277 -34.80 -3.50 1.12
CA ALA A 277 -34.89 -3.77 2.54
C ALA A 277 -34.45 -5.21 2.83
N SER A 278 -33.53 -5.37 3.78
CA SER A 278 -33.00 -6.66 4.23
C SER A 278 -33.52 -6.98 5.63
N THR A 279 -34.14 -8.15 5.77
CA THR A 279 -34.53 -8.67 7.09
C THR A 279 -33.30 -9.24 7.80
N ILE A 280 -32.39 -9.88 7.07
CA ILE A 280 -31.17 -10.48 7.60
C ILE A 280 -30.22 -9.43 8.20
N LEU A 281 -30.08 -8.28 7.53
CA LEU A 281 -29.19 -7.18 7.94
C LEU A 281 -29.91 -6.10 8.75
N GLY A 282 -31.25 -6.08 8.73
CA GLY A 282 -32.05 -5.11 9.49
C GLY A 282 -31.88 -3.67 8.98
N ASN A 283 -31.59 -3.49 7.69
CA ASN A 283 -31.44 -2.18 7.07
C ASN A 283 -31.98 -2.15 5.64
N THR A 284 -32.03 -0.96 5.05
CA THR A 284 -32.35 -0.76 3.62
C THR A 284 -31.15 -0.13 2.94
N ARG A 285 -30.83 -0.59 1.73
CA ARG A 285 -29.73 -0.05 0.92
C ARG A 285 -30.18 0.27 -0.50
N ASP A 286 -29.48 1.22 -1.12
CA ASP A 286 -29.60 1.44 -2.55
C ASP A 286 -28.92 0.31 -3.32
N VAL A 287 -29.59 -0.16 -4.37
CA VAL A 287 -29.08 -1.14 -5.33
C VAL A 287 -29.30 -0.59 -6.73
N TRP A 288 -28.25 -0.56 -7.55
CA TRP A 288 -28.35 -0.16 -8.95
C TRP A 288 -28.40 -1.41 -9.83
N VAL A 289 -29.41 -1.48 -10.68
CA VAL A 289 -29.59 -2.56 -11.66
C VAL A 289 -29.26 -2.01 -13.04
N TYR A 290 -28.13 -2.46 -13.59
CA TYR A 290 -27.72 -2.16 -14.95
C TYR A 290 -28.13 -3.29 -15.89
N ARG A 291 -28.70 -2.92 -17.04
CA ARG A 291 -29.02 -3.83 -18.14
C ARG A 291 -28.35 -3.29 -19.41
N PRO A 292 -27.55 -4.10 -20.12
CA PRO A 292 -26.91 -3.63 -21.35
C PRO A 292 -27.96 -3.31 -22.42
N HIS A 293 -27.56 -2.53 -23.43
CA HIS A 293 -28.44 -2.23 -24.56
C HIS A 293 -28.94 -3.52 -25.22
N GLY A 294 -30.25 -3.62 -25.47
CA GLY A 294 -30.87 -4.82 -26.06
C GLY A 294 -30.92 -6.05 -25.14
N TYR A 295 -30.69 -5.89 -23.83
CA TYR A 295 -30.70 -7.00 -22.88
C TYR A 295 -32.05 -7.73 -22.85
N THR A 296 -32.00 -9.05 -23.05
CA THR A 296 -33.15 -9.96 -22.94
C THR A 296 -32.96 -10.85 -21.71
N PRO A 297 -33.79 -10.73 -20.66
CA PRO A 297 -33.73 -11.59 -19.49
C PRO A 297 -33.75 -13.09 -19.84
N GLY A 298 -32.87 -13.87 -19.23
CA GLY A 298 -32.80 -15.32 -19.42
C GLY A 298 -32.24 -15.80 -20.77
N ALA A 299 -31.80 -14.91 -21.65
CA ALA A 299 -31.16 -15.30 -22.90
C ALA A 299 -29.84 -16.07 -22.64
N ASP A 300 -29.58 -17.07 -23.49
CA ASP A 300 -28.36 -17.87 -23.41
C ASP A 300 -27.11 -17.00 -23.56
N GLY A 301 -26.12 -17.25 -22.69
CA GLY A 301 -24.86 -16.52 -22.69
C GLY A 301 -24.87 -15.20 -21.92
N ASN A 302 -25.99 -14.79 -21.31
CA ASN A 302 -25.99 -13.67 -20.37
C ASN A 302 -25.09 -13.98 -19.15
N ALA A 303 -24.34 -12.96 -18.73
CA ALA A 303 -23.58 -12.97 -17.48
C ALA A 303 -24.17 -11.98 -16.47
N LEU A 304 -23.80 -12.16 -15.21
CA LEU A 304 -24.18 -11.29 -14.10
C LEU A 304 -22.94 -10.80 -13.36
N LEU A 305 -22.85 -9.50 -13.11
CA LEU A 305 -21.90 -8.88 -12.18
C LEU A 305 -22.63 -8.41 -10.92
N VAL A 306 -22.30 -8.97 -9.77
CA VAL A 306 -22.69 -8.42 -8.46
C VAL A 306 -21.49 -7.66 -7.89
N LEU A 307 -21.61 -6.35 -7.73
CA LEU A 307 -20.49 -5.47 -7.41
C LEU A 307 -20.77 -4.67 -6.14
N PHE A 308 -19.88 -4.75 -5.16
CA PHE A 308 -20.02 -4.00 -3.90
C PHE A 308 -19.52 -2.57 -4.02
N ASP A 309 -19.87 -1.73 -3.03
CA ASP A 309 -19.59 -0.29 -3.04
C ASP A 309 -20.29 0.43 -4.21
N GLY A 310 -21.55 0.06 -4.47
CA GLY A 310 -22.29 0.49 -5.66
C GLY A 310 -22.32 2.00 -5.87
N GLU A 311 -22.40 2.80 -4.80
CA GLU A 311 -22.32 4.26 -4.87
C GLU A 311 -20.99 4.76 -5.47
N ARG A 312 -19.88 4.08 -5.17
CA ARG A 312 -18.55 4.41 -5.68
C ARG A 312 -18.34 3.90 -7.11
N TYR A 313 -18.89 2.72 -7.40
CA TYR A 313 -18.83 2.10 -8.73
C TYR A 313 -19.87 2.61 -9.72
N MET A 314 -20.71 3.55 -9.33
CA MET A 314 -21.50 4.36 -10.25
C MET A 314 -20.78 5.66 -10.62
N ASP A 315 -20.10 6.28 -9.65
CA ASP A 315 -19.59 7.64 -9.79
C ASP A 315 -18.06 7.69 -10.07
N GLU A 316 -17.23 7.08 -9.21
CA GLU A 316 -15.77 7.16 -9.31
C GLU A 316 -15.18 6.12 -10.27
N VAL A 317 -15.79 4.93 -10.32
CA VAL A 317 -15.54 3.92 -11.34
C VAL A 317 -16.77 3.92 -12.25
N PRO A 318 -16.72 4.41 -13.49
CA PRO A 318 -17.91 4.54 -14.34
C PRO A 318 -18.35 3.17 -14.90
N THR A 319 -18.79 2.26 -14.02
CA THR A 319 -19.03 0.84 -14.34
C THR A 319 -20.03 0.63 -15.48
N PRO A 320 -21.20 1.31 -15.54
CA PRO A 320 -22.12 1.15 -16.68
C PRO A 320 -21.45 1.44 -18.02
N ARG A 321 -20.59 2.47 -18.08
CA ARG A 321 -19.86 2.84 -19.29
C ARG A 321 -18.77 1.83 -19.63
N ILE A 322 -18.05 1.33 -18.63
CA ILE A 322 -17.07 0.26 -18.81
C ILE A 322 -17.77 -0.98 -19.39
N LEU A 323 -18.92 -1.38 -18.85
CA LEU A 323 -19.70 -2.50 -19.35
C LEU A 323 -20.21 -2.27 -20.77
N ASP A 324 -20.77 -1.09 -21.07
CA ASP A 324 -21.22 -0.72 -22.43
C ASP A 324 -20.08 -0.89 -23.44
N ASN A 325 -18.91 -0.33 -23.13
CA ASN A 325 -17.73 -0.40 -23.99
C ASN A 325 -17.20 -1.83 -24.16
N LEU A 326 -17.14 -2.62 -23.09
CA LEU A 326 -16.66 -4.01 -23.14
C LEU A 326 -17.60 -4.90 -23.95
N ILE A 327 -18.92 -4.75 -23.76
CA ILE A 327 -19.95 -5.53 -24.43
C ILE A 327 -20.01 -5.15 -25.92
N ALA A 328 -19.98 -3.86 -26.25
CA ALA A 328 -19.97 -3.40 -27.63
C ALA A 328 -18.73 -3.85 -28.41
N ALA A 329 -17.58 -3.97 -27.73
CA ALA A 329 -16.35 -4.52 -28.30
C ALA A 329 -16.32 -6.06 -28.39
N GLY A 330 -17.34 -6.76 -27.85
CA GLY A 330 -17.35 -8.21 -27.76
C GLY A 330 -16.29 -8.78 -26.80
N ALA A 331 -15.69 -7.95 -25.95
CA ALA A 331 -14.65 -8.33 -25.01
C ALA A 331 -15.20 -9.18 -23.84
N ILE A 332 -16.49 -8.99 -23.52
CA ILE A 332 -17.28 -9.83 -22.59
C ILE A 332 -18.66 -10.10 -23.21
N PRO A 333 -19.36 -11.18 -22.83
CA PRO A 333 -20.75 -11.39 -23.23
C PRO A 333 -21.69 -10.31 -22.66
N PRO A 334 -22.95 -10.22 -23.14
CA PRO A 334 -23.97 -9.39 -22.52
C PRO A 334 -24.02 -9.63 -21.00
N THR A 335 -23.65 -8.62 -20.23
CA THR A 335 -23.48 -8.72 -18.77
C THR A 335 -24.38 -7.70 -18.10
N ALA A 336 -25.41 -8.16 -17.41
CA ALA A 336 -26.19 -7.30 -16.51
C ALA A 336 -25.44 -7.13 -15.18
N ALA A 337 -25.70 -6.06 -14.44
CA ALA A 337 -25.03 -5.82 -13.16
C ALA A 337 -25.99 -5.40 -12.05
N VAL A 338 -25.67 -5.82 -10.84
CA VAL A 338 -26.32 -5.46 -9.58
C VAL A 338 -25.24 -4.83 -8.70
N LEU A 339 -25.24 -3.50 -8.62
CA LEU A 339 -24.30 -2.76 -7.79
C LEU A 339 -24.94 -2.53 -6.42
N VAL A 340 -24.34 -3.08 -5.37
CA VAL A 340 -24.88 -3.11 -4.01
C VAL A 340 -24.27 -1.96 -3.21
N GLY A 341 -25.11 -1.00 -2.82
CA GLY A 341 -24.67 0.14 -2.03
C GLY A 341 -24.49 -0.18 -0.54
N ASN A 342 -23.73 0.66 0.14
CA ASN A 342 -23.62 0.63 1.60
C ASN A 342 -24.52 1.73 2.21
N PRO A 343 -25.38 1.39 3.19
CA PRO A 343 -26.14 2.41 3.91
C PRO A 343 -25.25 3.48 4.57
N THR A 344 -24.15 3.07 5.22
CA THR A 344 -23.18 3.97 5.84
C THR A 344 -21.76 3.40 5.78
N SER A 345 -20.77 4.20 6.20
CA SER A 345 -19.37 3.73 6.33
C SER A 345 -19.21 2.69 7.45
N GLU A 346 -20.01 2.81 8.51
CA GLU A 346 -20.07 1.86 9.62
C GLU A 346 -20.68 0.53 9.17
N SER A 347 -21.78 0.56 8.41
CA SER A 347 -22.38 -0.67 7.87
C SER A 347 -21.40 -1.36 6.91
N ARG A 348 -20.72 -0.61 6.03
CA ARG A 348 -19.66 -1.15 5.16
C ARG A 348 -18.58 -1.89 5.96
N SER A 349 -18.11 -1.28 7.05
CA SER A 349 -17.06 -1.83 7.90
C SER A 349 -17.51 -3.05 8.71
N ALA A 350 -18.81 -3.15 9.02
CA ALA A 350 -19.38 -4.26 9.78
C ALA A 350 -19.86 -5.43 8.89
N GLU A 351 -20.30 -5.14 7.66
CA GLU A 351 -20.94 -6.12 6.78
C GLU A 351 -19.99 -6.75 5.76
N LEU A 352 -19.01 -6.01 5.23
CA LEU A 352 -18.13 -6.53 4.17
C LEU A 352 -17.03 -7.48 4.69
N PRO A 353 -16.25 -7.16 5.75
CA PRO A 353 -15.27 -8.12 6.27
C PRO A 353 -15.98 -9.41 6.70
N PRO A 354 -15.42 -10.61 6.42
CA PRO A 354 -16.14 -11.86 6.32
C PRO A 354 -17.27 -12.02 7.33
N ASN A 355 -18.50 -11.76 6.87
CA ASN A 355 -19.69 -11.71 7.69
C ASN A 355 -20.72 -12.71 7.14
N PRO A 356 -21.04 -13.78 7.89
CA PRO A 356 -22.04 -14.76 7.48
C PRO A 356 -23.42 -14.16 7.20
N LYS A 357 -23.84 -13.09 7.90
CA LYS A 357 -25.13 -12.44 7.64
C LYS A 357 -25.15 -11.74 6.29
N PHE A 358 -24.04 -11.09 5.91
CA PHE A 358 -23.94 -10.45 4.60
C PHE A 358 -23.94 -11.49 3.47
N ALA A 359 -23.20 -12.59 3.62
CA ALA A 359 -23.24 -13.71 2.67
C ALA A 359 -24.67 -14.29 2.51
N ARG A 360 -25.38 -14.49 3.63
CA ARG A 360 -26.80 -14.92 3.59
C ARG A 360 -27.72 -13.90 2.94
N PHE A 361 -27.57 -12.60 3.19
CA PHE A 361 -28.30 -11.56 2.48
C PHE A 361 -28.12 -11.66 0.97
N LEU A 362 -26.89 -11.85 0.50
CA LEU A 362 -26.60 -12.00 -0.93
C LEU A 362 -27.34 -13.22 -1.53
N ALA A 363 -27.34 -14.35 -0.81
CA ALA A 363 -27.94 -15.60 -1.28
C ALA A 363 -29.47 -15.64 -1.16
N GLU A 364 -30.01 -15.23 -0.02
CA GLU A 364 -31.41 -15.44 0.36
C GLU A 364 -32.31 -14.25 0.01
N GLU A 365 -31.76 -13.03 -0.10
CA GLU A 365 -32.56 -11.82 -0.34
C GLU A 365 -32.17 -11.14 -1.68
N LEU A 366 -30.90 -10.81 -1.89
CA LEU A 366 -30.45 -10.09 -3.10
C LEU A 366 -30.63 -10.94 -4.37
N THR A 367 -30.21 -12.20 -4.35
CA THR A 367 -30.23 -13.07 -5.54
C THR A 367 -31.66 -13.34 -6.04
N PRO A 368 -32.64 -13.72 -5.19
CA PRO A 368 -34.04 -13.81 -5.60
C PRO A 368 -34.61 -12.47 -6.09
N TRP A 369 -34.32 -11.38 -5.38
CA TRP A 369 -34.78 -10.03 -5.75
C TRP A 369 -34.27 -9.59 -7.14
N ALA A 370 -33.02 -9.91 -7.48
CA ALA A 370 -32.43 -9.63 -8.78
C ALA A 370 -33.05 -10.50 -9.88
N ARG A 371 -33.31 -11.78 -9.58
CA ARG A 371 -33.98 -12.71 -10.50
C ARG A 371 -35.37 -12.24 -10.89
N GLU A 372 -36.18 -11.75 -9.95
CA GLU A 372 -37.52 -11.18 -10.20
C GLU A 372 -37.46 -9.97 -11.16
N ARG A 373 -36.32 -9.29 -11.22
CA ARG A 373 -36.06 -8.14 -12.10
C ARG A 373 -35.43 -8.52 -13.44
N GLY A 374 -35.37 -9.82 -13.74
CA GLY A 374 -34.82 -10.35 -14.98
C GLY A 374 -33.29 -10.33 -15.06
N VAL A 375 -32.61 -10.13 -13.93
CA VAL A 375 -31.14 -10.01 -13.88
C VAL A 375 -30.59 -11.20 -13.09
N HIS A 376 -30.21 -12.24 -13.82
CA HIS A 376 -29.66 -13.48 -13.27
C HIS A 376 -28.86 -14.24 -14.34
N ALA A 377 -27.92 -15.06 -13.88
CA ALA A 377 -27.11 -15.94 -14.72
C ALA A 377 -26.82 -17.25 -13.94
N PRO A 378 -26.44 -18.35 -14.61
CA PRO A 378 -25.90 -19.52 -13.91
C PRO A 378 -24.61 -19.16 -13.16
N ALA A 379 -24.27 -19.89 -12.09
CA ALA A 379 -23.10 -19.59 -11.26
C ALA A 379 -21.80 -19.45 -12.08
N SER A 380 -21.63 -20.28 -13.11
CA SER A 380 -20.48 -20.24 -14.03
C SER A 380 -20.36 -18.93 -14.84
N ALA A 381 -21.39 -18.08 -14.85
CA ALA A 381 -21.42 -16.78 -15.52
C ALA A 381 -21.78 -15.64 -14.55
N THR A 382 -21.81 -15.90 -13.24
CA THR A 382 -22.02 -14.89 -12.19
C THR A 382 -20.70 -14.54 -11.53
N VAL A 383 -20.29 -13.28 -11.66
CA VAL A 383 -19.13 -12.69 -10.99
C VAL A 383 -19.60 -11.93 -9.76
N VAL A 384 -19.03 -12.22 -8.59
CA VAL A 384 -19.08 -11.32 -7.44
C VAL A 384 -17.78 -10.54 -7.35
N ALA A 385 -17.87 -9.24 -7.15
CA ALA A 385 -16.74 -8.33 -7.24
C ALA A 385 -16.76 -7.23 -6.19
N GLY A 386 -15.57 -6.71 -5.89
CA GLY A 386 -15.43 -5.52 -5.07
C GLY A 386 -13.97 -5.15 -4.83
N ALA A 387 -13.75 -4.07 -4.10
CA ALA A 387 -12.41 -3.60 -3.75
C ALA A 387 -12.19 -3.44 -2.25
N SER A 388 -10.94 -3.58 -1.78
CA SER A 388 -10.61 -3.48 -0.35
C SER A 388 -11.44 -4.48 0.47
N TYR A 389 -12.21 -4.03 1.47
CA TYR A 389 -13.20 -4.89 2.15
C TYR A 389 -14.23 -5.51 1.21
N GLY A 390 -14.63 -4.85 0.13
CA GLY A 390 -15.48 -5.45 -0.90
C GLY A 390 -14.80 -6.60 -1.63
N GLY A 391 -13.49 -6.50 -1.91
CA GLY A 391 -12.73 -7.58 -2.54
C GLY A 391 -12.56 -8.78 -1.62
N LEU A 392 -12.40 -8.53 -0.32
CA LEU A 392 -12.41 -9.56 0.73
C LEU A 392 -13.80 -10.22 0.85
N ALA A 393 -14.86 -9.42 0.87
CA ALA A 393 -16.25 -9.88 0.92
C ALA A 393 -16.60 -10.73 -0.30
N ALA A 394 -16.14 -10.34 -1.49
CA ALA A 394 -16.40 -11.05 -2.74
C ALA A 394 -15.76 -12.44 -2.73
N ALA A 395 -14.51 -12.53 -2.27
CA ALA A 395 -13.84 -13.82 -2.07
C ALA A 395 -14.56 -14.71 -1.05
N TYR A 396 -14.99 -14.13 0.07
CA TYR A 396 -15.76 -14.87 1.08
C TYR A 396 -17.13 -15.33 0.54
N ALA A 397 -17.86 -14.48 -0.19
CA ALA A 397 -19.14 -14.82 -0.79
C ALA A 397 -19.02 -15.93 -1.84
N GLY A 398 -18.01 -15.87 -2.71
CA GLY A 398 -17.71 -16.95 -3.66
C GLY A 398 -17.37 -18.26 -2.97
N PHE A 399 -16.65 -18.19 -1.85
CA PHE A 399 -16.33 -19.38 -1.06
C PHE A 399 -17.56 -19.97 -0.33
N ALA A 400 -18.42 -19.12 0.22
CA ALA A 400 -19.58 -19.52 1.01
C ALA A 400 -20.78 -19.97 0.15
N HIS A 401 -20.94 -19.40 -1.04
CA HIS A 401 -22.06 -19.64 -1.96
C HIS A 401 -21.59 -19.93 -3.39
N PRO A 402 -20.75 -20.98 -3.61
CA PRO A 402 -20.25 -21.33 -4.94
C PRO A 402 -21.35 -21.75 -5.93
N GLU A 403 -22.53 -22.12 -5.43
CA GLU A 403 -23.73 -22.43 -6.20
C GLU A 403 -24.40 -21.18 -6.82
N ILE A 404 -24.03 -19.98 -6.35
CA ILE A 404 -24.52 -18.70 -6.87
C ILE A 404 -23.38 -17.95 -7.59
N PHE A 405 -22.19 -17.91 -6.97
CA PHE A 405 -21.05 -17.13 -7.42
C PHE A 405 -19.92 -18.03 -7.88
N GLY A 406 -19.90 -18.40 -9.17
CA GLY A 406 -18.85 -19.24 -9.74
C GLY A 406 -17.57 -18.48 -10.13
N LYS A 407 -17.58 -17.15 -10.05
CA LYS A 407 -16.43 -16.29 -10.38
C LYS A 407 -16.28 -15.17 -9.35
N VAL A 408 -15.04 -14.87 -8.97
CA VAL A 408 -14.70 -13.79 -8.03
C VAL A 408 -13.69 -12.86 -8.66
N LEU A 409 -13.98 -11.56 -8.63
CA LEU A 409 -13.00 -10.50 -8.89
C LEU A 409 -12.73 -9.73 -7.60
N SER A 410 -11.47 -9.64 -7.19
CA SER A 410 -11.09 -8.89 -5.99
C SER A 410 -9.97 -7.91 -6.32
N GLN A 411 -10.28 -6.62 -6.18
CA GLN A 411 -9.35 -5.52 -6.42
C GLN A 411 -8.79 -5.02 -5.08
N SER A 412 -7.50 -5.20 -4.84
CA SER A 412 -6.81 -4.80 -3.61
C SER A 412 -7.52 -5.33 -2.35
N GLY A 413 -7.88 -6.61 -2.33
CA GLY A 413 -8.65 -7.21 -1.24
C GLY A 413 -7.92 -7.11 0.10
N SER A 414 -8.63 -6.72 1.17
CA SER A 414 -8.06 -6.52 2.51
C SER A 414 -7.78 -7.84 3.23
N PHE A 415 -7.01 -8.74 2.61
CA PHE A 415 -6.79 -10.10 3.11
C PHE A 415 -5.91 -10.17 4.36
N TRP A 416 -5.26 -9.08 4.77
CA TRP A 416 -4.64 -8.95 6.09
C TRP A 416 -5.64 -9.08 7.25
N TRP A 417 -6.93 -8.82 7.00
CA TRP A 417 -7.97 -8.74 8.02
C TRP A 417 -8.13 -10.01 8.87
N ALA A 418 -8.45 -9.79 10.15
CA ALA A 418 -8.93 -10.81 11.08
C ALA A 418 -10.05 -10.26 12.00
N PRO A 419 -10.85 -11.13 12.64
CA PRO A 419 -11.86 -10.70 13.61
C PRO A 419 -11.26 -9.80 14.70
N GLY A 420 -11.87 -8.65 14.95
CA GLY A 420 -11.38 -7.65 15.92
C GLY A 420 -10.23 -6.77 15.42
N SER A 421 -9.67 -7.05 14.23
CA SER A 421 -8.63 -6.21 13.63
C SER A 421 -9.19 -4.88 13.12
N SER A 422 -8.31 -3.88 13.04
CA SER A 422 -8.56 -2.64 12.32
C SER A 422 -7.30 -2.25 11.55
N PRO A 423 -7.37 -1.33 10.57
CA PRO A 423 -6.17 -0.79 9.92
C PRO A 423 -5.16 -0.16 10.90
N ALA A 424 -5.54 0.12 12.15
CA ALA A 424 -4.69 0.70 13.18
C ALA A 424 -4.23 -0.31 14.25
N ALA A 425 -4.65 -1.58 14.19
CA ALA A 425 -4.33 -2.60 15.18
C ALA A 425 -3.98 -3.92 14.48
N GLU A 426 -2.72 -4.32 14.61
CA GLU A 426 -2.22 -5.60 14.10
C GLU A 426 -2.94 -6.76 14.81
N PRO A 427 -3.55 -7.69 14.07
CA PRO A 427 -4.20 -8.84 14.68
C PRO A 427 -3.19 -9.89 15.16
N ASP A 428 -3.53 -10.63 16.21
CA ASP A 428 -2.75 -11.77 16.69
C ASP A 428 -2.68 -12.91 15.65
N GLU A 429 -3.73 -13.07 14.86
CA GLU A 429 -3.81 -14.08 13.79
C GLU A 429 -4.31 -13.43 12.48
N PRO A 430 -3.43 -12.74 11.72
CA PRO A 430 -3.80 -12.11 10.46
C PRO A 430 -4.30 -13.14 9.43
N GLU A 431 -4.79 -12.63 8.30
CA GLU A 431 -5.15 -13.46 7.15
C GLU A 431 -6.20 -14.53 7.44
N TRP A 432 -7.24 -14.13 8.17
CA TRP A 432 -8.27 -15.04 8.63
C TRP A 432 -8.92 -15.85 7.50
N LEU A 433 -9.20 -15.20 6.36
CA LEU A 433 -9.83 -15.87 5.21
C LEU A 433 -8.93 -16.96 4.63
N ALA A 434 -7.63 -16.69 4.46
CA ALA A 434 -6.68 -17.70 3.97
C ALA A 434 -6.66 -18.93 4.90
N ARG A 435 -6.68 -18.70 6.23
CA ARG A 435 -6.76 -19.78 7.22
C ARG A 435 -8.07 -20.57 7.15
N GLN A 436 -9.20 -19.93 6.86
CA GLN A 436 -10.46 -20.63 6.67
C GLN A 436 -10.46 -21.47 5.39
N VAL A 437 -10.00 -20.89 4.27
CA VAL A 437 -9.87 -21.60 2.99
C VAL A 437 -8.98 -22.83 3.16
N ALA A 438 -7.83 -22.70 3.83
CA ALA A 438 -6.91 -23.82 4.08
C ALA A 438 -7.56 -24.99 4.85
N LYS A 439 -8.55 -24.72 5.71
CA LYS A 439 -9.24 -25.74 6.52
C LYS A 439 -10.47 -26.34 5.84
N ALA A 440 -11.09 -25.62 4.92
CA ALA A 440 -12.36 -26.02 4.32
C ALA A 440 -12.17 -26.88 3.04
N PRO A 441 -13.21 -27.56 2.54
CA PRO A 441 -13.16 -28.25 1.25
C PRO A 441 -12.93 -27.30 0.07
N ALA A 442 -12.37 -27.83 -1.02
CA ALA A 442 -12.22 -27.08 -2.26
C ALA A 442 -13.59 -26.72 -2.86
N VAL A 443 -13.69 -25.54 -3.47
CA VAL A 443 -14.90 -25.07 -4.17
C VAL A 443 -14.63 -24.92 -5.66
N ARG A 444 -15.66 -25.12 -6.49
CA ARG A 444 -15.56 -24.93 -7.95
C ARG A 444 -15.83 -23.47 -8.33
N VAL A 445 -14.91 -22.59 -7.96
CA VAL A 445 -14.97 -21.15 -8.22
C VAL A 445 -13.68 -20.69 -8.89
N VAL A 446 -13.80 -19.77 -9.85
CA VAL A 446 -12.65 -19.12 -10.50
C VAL A 446 -12.38 -17.77 -9.83
N PHE A 447 -11.22 -17.63 -9.22
CA PHE A 447 -10.80 -16.43 -8.52
C PHE A 447 -9.80 -15.63 -9.38
N HIS A 448 -10.01 -14.31 -9.46
CA HIS A 448 -9.04 -13.38 -9.99
C HIS A 448 -8.79 -12.26 -8.98
N PHE A 449 -7.54 -12.12 -8.57
CA PHE A 449 -7.09 -11.10 -7.63
C PHE A 449 -6.24 -10.07 -8.36
N GLN A 450 -6.37 -8.82 -7.97
CA GLN A 450 -5.55 -7.73 -8.45
C GLN A 450 -5.06 -6.93 -7.25
N ALA A 451 -3.82 -6.43 -7.25
CA ALA A 451 -3.38 -5.45 -6.26
C ALA A 451 -2.32 -4.50 -6.84
N GLY A 452 -2.22 -3.33 -6.25
CA GLY A 452 -1.29 -2.29 -6.62
C GLY A 452 0.11 -2.60 -6.11
N THR A 453 1.13 -2.29 -6.92
CA THR A 453 2.53 -2.48 -6.55
C THR A 453 2.97 -1.63 -5.35
N PHE A 454 2.25 -0.55 -5.04
CA PHE A 454 2.53 0.32 -3.89
C PHE A 454 1.81 -0.11 -2.61
N GLU A 455 0.99 -1.16 -2.66
CA GLU A 455 0.24 -1.68 -1.51
C GLU A 455 1.04 -2.67 -0.66
N VAL A 456 2.27 -2.27 -0.34
CA VAL A 456 3.22 -3.09 0.40
C VAL A 456 3.06 -2.94 1.92
N GLY A 457 3.57 -3.94 2.64
CA GLY A 457 3.51 -4.00 4.09
C GLY A 457 4.32 -2.92 4.82
N ARG A 458 4.09 -2.80 6.12
CA ARG A 458 4.78 -1.85 7.01
C ARG A 458 5.21 -2.53 8.30
N GLY A 459 6.30 -2.07 8.90
CA GLY A 459 6.67 -2.46 10.27
C GLY A 459 6.90 -3.96 10.49
N GLY A 460 7.16 -4.73 9.43
CA GLY A 460 7.29 -6.19 9.47
C GLY A 460 6.01 -6.98 9.13
N SER A 461 4.86 -6.32 8.98
CA SER A 461 3.59 -6.93 8.56
C SER A 461 3.45 -6.97 7.05
N ALA A 462 2.72 -7.96 6.52
CA ALA A 462 2.42 -8.09 5.09
C ALA A 462 1.37 -7.06 4.63
N GLY A 463 1.55 -6.51 3.42
CA GLY A 463 0.60 -5.57 2.80
C GLY A 463 -0.52 -6.27 2.03
N ILE A 464 -1.43 -5.48 1.47
CA ILE A 464 -2.53 -5.99 0.63
C ILE A 464 -1.99 -6.77 -0.57
N ARG A 465 -0.89 -6.30 -1.17
CA ARG A 465 -0.26 -7.01 -2.29
C ARG A 465 0.16 -8.43 -1.89
N GLN A 466 0.91 -8.55 -0.80
CA GLN A 466 1.42 -9.84 -0.31
C GLN A 466 0.30 -10.77 0.15
N THR A 467 -0.66 -10.25 0.92
CA THR A 467 -1.79 -11.06 1.43
C THR A 467 -2.75 -11.51 0.33
N SER A 468 -2.91 -10.73 -0.75
CA SER A 468 -3.63 -11.16 -1.95
C SER A 468 -2.92 -12.30 -2.69
N GLN A 469 -1.59 -12.22 -2.83
CA GLN A 469 -0.78 -13.29 -3.43
C GLN A 469 -0.86 -14.56 -2.59
N HIS A 470 -0.75 -14.44 -1.27
CA HIS A 470 -0.82 -15.59 -0.36
C HIS A 470 -2.19 -16.27 -0.40
N LEU A 471 -3.31 -15.53 -0.39
CA LEU A 471 -4.62 -16.16 -0.55
C LEU A 471 -4.77 -16.89 -1.89
N ARG A 472 -4.23 -16.32 -2.97
CA ARG A 472 -4.18 -16.99 -4.28
C ARG A 472 -3.43 -18.32 -4.17
N ASP A 473 -2.25 -18.33 -3.56
CA ASP A 473 -1.41 -19.53 -3.40
C ASP A 473 -2.15 -20.60 -2.56
N VAL A 474 -2.84 -20.20 -1.49
CA VAL A 474 -3.65 -21.10 -0.67
C VAL A 474 -4.81 -21.70 -1.47
N LEU A 475 -5.49 -20.92 -2.30
CA LEU A 475 -6.56 -21.41 -3.17
C LEU A 475 -6.03 -22.39 -4.23
N GLU A 476 -4.91 -22.09 -4.87
CA GLU A 476 -4.26 -22.99 -5.84
C GLU A 476 -3.86 -24.31 -5.17
N ALA A 477 -3.25 -24.26 -3.98
CA ALA A 477 -2.87 -25.45 -3.20
C ALA A 477 -4.08 -26.32 -2.80
N LYS A 478 -5.28 -25.71 -2.70
CA LYS A 478 -6.54 -26.42 -2.44
C LYS A 478 -7.22 -26.95 -3.71
N GLY A 479 -6.65 -26.69 -4.89
CA GLY A 479 -7.20 -27.13 -6.17
C GLY A 479 -8.28 -26.20 -6.75
N CYS A 480 -8.44 -24.99 -6.21
CA CYS A 480 -9.27 -23.95 -6.83
C CYS A 480 -8.53 -23.33 -8.03
N ILE A 481 -9.28 -22.76 -8.99
CA ILE A 481 -8.69 -21.98 -10.08
C ILE A 481 -8.52 -20.55 -9.57
N ALA A 482 -7.30 -20.12 -9.32
CA ALA A 482 -7.01 -18.75 -8.90
C ALA A 482 -5.94 -18.11 -9.79
N SER A 483 -6.00 -16.80 -9.94
CA SER A 483 -5.02 -16.02 -10.69
C SER A 483 -4.82 -14.66 -10.05
N TYR A 484 -3.67 -14.05 -10.31
CA TYR A 484 -3.27 -12.78 -9.72
C TYR A 484 -2.67 -11.85 -10.79
N ALA A 485 -2.88 -10.54 -10.67
CA ALA A 485 -2.20 -9.53 -11.48
C ALA A 485 -1.81 -8.31 -10.63
N ASP A 486 -0.59 -7.81 -10.84
CA ASP A 486 -0.16 -6.52 -10.32
C ASP A 486 -0.63 -5.37 -11.23
N PHE A 487 -0.88 -4.20 -10.66
CA PHE A 487 -0.97 -2.95 -11.41
C PHE A 487 -0.08 -1.87 -10.80
N GLY A 488 0.48 -0.99 -11.63
CA GLY A 488 1.31 0.13 -11.16
C GLY A 488 0.45 1.20 -10.50
N GLY A 489 0.19 1.08 -9.19
CA GLY A 489 -0.68 2.01 -8.47
C GLY A 489 -0.81 1.70 -6.98
N GLY A 490 -1.60 2.54 -6.30
CA GLY A 490 -1.90 2.44 -4.86
C GLY A 490 -3.28 1.86 -4.58
N HIS A 491 -3.85 2.22 -3.41
CA HIS A 491 -5.12 1.71 -2.93
C HIS A 491 -6.25 2.74 -3.09
N GLY A 492 -7.19 2.53 -4.03
CA GLY A 492 -8.34 3.42 -4.21
C GLY A 492 -9.04 3.30 -5.57
N TYR A 493 -10.24 3.89 -5.66
CA TYR A 493 -11.11 3.85 -6.85
C TYR A 493 -10.47 4.46 -8.09
N ALA A 494 -9.59 5.45 -7.90
CA ALA A 494 -8.76 6.02 -8.96
C ALA A 494 -7.95 4.95 -9.71
N TYR A 495 -7.52 3.88 -9.04
CA TYR A 495 -6.79 2.77 -9.66
C TYR A 495 -7.73 1.68 -10.14
N TRP A 496 -8.72 1.32 -9.33
CA TRP A 496 -9.66 0.24 -9.62
C TRP A 496 -10.54 0.50 -10.85
N ARG A 497 -10.76 1.77 -11.22
CA ARG A 497 -11.41 2.11 -12.49
C ARG A 497 -10.64 1.58 -13.70
N TYR A 498 -9.31 1.55 -13.64
CA TYR A 498 -8.48 1.04 -14.73
C TYR A 498 -8.46 -0.49 -14.80
N THR A 499 -8.56 -1.17 -13.66
CA THR A 499 -8.34 -2.62 -13.58
C THR A 499 -9.61 -3.46 -13.57
N LEU A 500 -10.78 -2.85 -13.32
CA LEU A 500 -12.08 -3.54 -13.36
C LEU A 500 -12.30 -4.22 -14.72
N ALA A 501 -12.03 -3.51 -15.81
CA ALA A 501 -12.19 -4.04 -17.16
C ALA A 501 -11.32 -5.28 -17.41
N ASP A 502 -10.03 -5.21 -17.04
CA ASP A 502 -9.10 -6.33 -17.20
C ASP A 502 -9.55 -7.56 -16.41
N GLY A 503 -10.06 -7.36 -15.19
CA GLY A 503 -10.60 -8.42 -14.35
C GLY A 503 -11.84 -9.07 -14.94
N LEU A 504 -12.76 -8.27 -15.48
CA LEU A 504 -13.97 -8.77 -16.15
C LEU A 504 -13.63 -9.52 -17.44
N ILE A 505 -12.70 -9.02 -18.25
CA ILE A 505 -12.20 -9.72 -19.45
C ILE A 505 -11.57 -11.05 -19.06
N LYS A 506 -10.74 -11.08 -18.01
CA LYS A 506 -10.12 -12.32 -17.52
C LYS A 506 -11.12 -13.38 -17.11
N LEU A 507 -12.24 -12.97 -16.52
CA LEU A 507 -13.25 -13.88 -15.95
C LEU A 507 -14.35 -14.26 -16.95
N LEU A 508 -14.79 -13.32 -17.80
CA LEU A 508 -15.95 -13.46 -18.69
C LEU A 508 -15.60 -13.42 -20.17
N GLY A 509 -14.40 -12.98 -20.52
CA GLY A 509 -13.97 -12.88 -21.92
C GLY A 509 -13.96 -14.24 -22.61
N ARG A 510 -14.35 -14.23 -23.87
CA ARG A 510 -14.15 -15.39 -24.75
C ARG A 510 -12.65 -15.52 -25.02
N PRO A 511 -12.09 -16.74 -25.18
CA PRO A 511 -10.73 -16.87 -25.68
C PRO A 511 -10.64 -16.07 -26.98
N VAL A 512 -9.78 -15.06 -27.00
CA VAL A 512 -9.45 -14.35 -28.25
C VAL A 512 -8.86 -15.42 -29.17
N PRO A 513 -9.41 -15.64 -30.37
CA PRO A 513 -8.70 -16.47 -31.34
C PRO A 513 -7.33 -15.84 -31.52
N ALA A 514 -6.26 -16.59 -31.25
CA ALA A 514 -4.92 -16.11 -31.53
C ALA A 514 -4.87 -15.65 -33.00
N PRO A 515 -4.19 -14.52 -33.30
CA PRO A 515 -4.12 -13.98 -34.65
C PRO A 515 -3.60 -15.00 -35.67
#